data_AF-A0A0Z2NEI5-F1
#
_entry.id   AF-A0A0Z2NEI5-F1
#
_cell.length_a   1.000
_cell.length_b   1.000
_cell.length_c   1.000
_cell.angle_alpha   90.00
_cell.angle_beta   90.00
_cell.angle_gamma   90.00
#
_symmetry.space_group_name_H-M   'P 1'
#
loop_
_entity.id
_entity.type
_entity.pdbx_description
1 polymer ?
#
loop_
_entity_poly.entity_id
_entity_poly.type
_entity_poly.pdbx_seq_one_letter_code
_entity_poly.pdbx_strand_id
1 'polypeptide(L)'
;MAKIKRKKKMTLLELVEWAWNNPEQVESKVFQSDRMGTLGECSEVHFSTDGHGFYTKVVTDKDIFTVEITEEVTEDTEFDCLVELNDIEGFEIYENDSIRELIDGTSRAFYILNEDKTMTLIWKDGELVV
;
A
#
# COMPACT_ATOMS: atom_id res chain seq x y z
N MET A 1 15.10 9.16 -2.29
CA MET A 1 13.67 8.83 -2.24
C MET A 1 13.42 7.82 -3.33
N ALA A 2 12.79 6.72 -2.95
CA ALA A 2 12.57 5.55 -3.78
C ALA A 2 11.10 5.46 -4.16
N LYS A 3 10.74 4.76 -5.24
CA LYS A 3 9.34 4.52 -5.59
C LYS A 3 9.04 3.04 -5.61
N ILE A 4 8.10 2.60 -4.80
CA ILE A 4 7.65 1.21 -4.79
C ILE A 4 6.25 1.10 -5.33
N LYS A 5 5.96 -0.05 -5.95
CA LYS A 5 4.60 -0.46 -6.28
C LYS A 5 4.17 -1.54 -5.31
N ARG A 6 3.02 -1.35 -4.66
CA ARG A 6 2.41 -2.39 -3.82
C ARG A 6 0.90 -2.41 -3.98
N LYS A 7 0.29 -3.52 -3.59
CA LYS A 7 -1.16 -3.65 -3.50
C LYS A 7 -1.61 -3.31 -2.10
N LYS A 8 -2.63 -2.46 -1.98
CA LYS A 8 -3.27 -2.12 -0.71
C LYS A 8 -4.77 -2.37 -0.81
N LYS A 9 -5.32 -3.00 0.22
CA LYS A 9 -6.78 -3.12 0.39
C LYS A 9 -7.32 -1.85 1.01
N MET A 10 -8.36 -1.29 0.41
CA MET A 10 -9.00 -0.06 0.87
C MET A 10 -10.51 -0.23 0.87
N THR A 11 -11.16 0.31 1.90
CA THR A 11 -12.59 0.63 1.87
C THR A 11 -12.86 1.76 0.87
N LEU A 12 -14.14 2.03 0.56
CA LEU A 12 -14.50 3.15 -0.31
C LEU A 12 -13.95 4.48 0.22
N LEU A 13 -14.03 4.72 1.53
CA LEU A 13 -13.58 5.99 2.14
C LEU A 13 -12.08 6.16 1.98
N GLU A 14 -11.30 5.13 2.33
CA GLU A 14 -9.83 5.14 2.19
C GLU A 14 -9.40 5.31 0.73
N LEU A 15 -10.09 4.66 -0.22
CA LEU A 15 -9.82 4.81 -1.65
C LEU A 15 -10.05 6.26 -2.12
N VAL A 16 -11.15 6.89 -1.70
CA VAL A 16 -11.46 8.28 -2.07
C VAL A 16 -10.47 9.26 -1.46
N GLU A 17 -10.14 9.10 -0.18
CA GLU A 17 -9.14 9.92 0.50
C GLU A 17 -7.75 9.78 -0.15
N TRP A 18 -7.34 8.55 -0.44
CA TRP A 18 -6.08 8.29 -1.14
C TRP A 18 -6.07 8.90 -2.55
N ALA A 19 -7.15 8.73 -3.30
CA ALA A 19 -7.28 9.24 -4.67
C ALA A 19 -7.18 10.76 -4.75
N TRP A 20 -7.79 11.49 -3.82
CA TRP A 20 -7.68 12.95 -3.78
C TRP A 20 -6.27 13.46 -3.48
N ASN A 21 -5.47 12.68 -2.76
CA ASN A 21 -4.07 12.98 -2.50
C ASN A 21 -3.15 12.52 -3.65
N ASN A 22 -3.64 11.66 -4.56
CA ASN A 22 -2.86 11.04 -5.64
C ASN A 22 -3.67 11.03 -6.96
N PRO A 23 -4.17 12.18 -7.45
CA PRO A 23 -5.06 12.23 -8.61
C PRO A 23 -4.44 11.57 -9.86
N GLU A 24 -3.13 11.73 -10.07
CA GLU A 24 -2.38 11.16 -11.18
C GLU A 24 -2.36 9.63 -11.19
N GLN A 25 -2.62 9.00 -10.04
CA GLN A 25 -2.69 7.55 -9.91
C GLN A 25 -4.08 6.98 -10.16
N VAL A 26 -5.11 7.82 -10.30
CA VAL A 26 -6.50 7.39 -10.49
C VAL A 26 -7.15 7.93 -11.77
N GLU A 27 -6.48 8.79 -12.54
CA GLU A 27 -7.00 9.35 -13.79
C GLU A 27 -7.58 8.29 -14.72
N SER A 28 -8.87 8.44 -15.07
CA SER A 28 -9.61 7.52 -15.94
C SER A 28 -9.61 6.05 -15.50
N LYS A 29 -9.33 5.77 -14.21
CA LYS A 29 -9.32 4.41 -13.68
C LYS A 29 -10.68 3.99 -13.16
N VAL A 30 -10.92 2.69 -13.25
CA VAL A 30 -12.07 2.02 -12.65
C VAL A 30 -11.55 0.97 -11.69
N PHE A 31 -11.99 1.02 -10.44
CA PHE A 31 -11.68 0.03 -9.42
C PHE A 31 -12.90 -0.85 -9.18
N GLN A 32 -12.70 -2.16 -9.25
CA GLN A 32 -13.73 -3.15 -8.96
C GLN A 32 -13.53 -3.68 -7.55
N SER A 33 -14.63 -3.88 -6.83
CA SER A 33 -14.60 -4.53 -5.51
C SER A 33 -14.13 -5.98 -5.66
N ASP A 34 -13.33 -6.44 -4.72
CA ASP A 34 -12.91 -7.84 -4.61
C ASP A 34 -14.11 -8.78 -4.37
N ARG A 35 -15.24 -8.21 -3.95
CA ARG A 35 -16.49 -8.92 -3.73
C ARG A 35 -17.35 -8.92 -4.99
N MET A 36 -17.73 -10.12 -5.43
CA MET A 36 -18.72 -10.31 -6.47
C MET A 36 -20.12 -10.39 -5.87
N GLY A 37 -21.06 -9.58 -6.38
CA GLY A 37 -22.47 -9.61 -5.98
C GLY A 37 -23.16 -10.91 -6.39
N THR A 38 -24.33 -11.18 -5.80
CA THR A 38 -25.10 -12.41 -6.01
C THR A 38 -25.64 -12.57 -7.44
N LEU A 39 -25.68 -11.48 -8.21
CA LEU A 39 -26.14 -11.42 -9.60
C LEU A 39 -24.98 -11.26 -10.61
N GLY A 40 -23.73 -11.41 -10.17
CA GLY A 40 -22.55 -11.17 -11.02
C GLY A 40 -22.25 -9.70 -11.27
N GLU A 41 -22.93 -8.80 -10.57
CA GLU A 41 -22.57 -7.38 -10.54
C GLU A 41 -21.42 -7.18 -9.55
N CYS A 42 -20.32 -6.57 -10.01
CA CYS A 42 -19.26 -6.09 -9.13
C CYS A 42 -19.52 -4.62 -8.80
N SER A 43 -19.29 -4.25 -7.55
CA SER A 43 -19.29 -2.85 -7.15
C SER A 43 -18.10 -2.14 -7.80
N GLU A 44 -18.31 -0.94 -8.32
CA GLU A 44 -17.27 -0.21 -9.07
C GLU A 44 -17.16 1.25 -8.60
N VAL A 45 -15.93 1.76 -8.62
CA VAL A 45 -15.60 3.17 -8.42
C VAL A 45 -14.92 3.68 -9.68
N HIS A 46 -15.52 4.68 -10.31
CA HIS A 46 -15.07 5.26 -11.58
C HIS A 46 -14.52 6.66 -11.31
N PHE A 47 -13.25 6.89 -11.59
CA PHE A 47 -12.62 8.20 -11.47
C PHE A 47 -12.72 8.98 -12.78
N SER A 48 -12.86 10.30 -12.66
CA SER A 48 -12.90 11.22 -13.80
C SER A 48 -11.58 11.23 -14.56
N THR A 49 -11.59 11.83 -15.74
CA THR A 49 -10.40 11.92 -16.60
C THR A 49 -9.24 12.71 -15.95
N ASP A 50 -9.56 13.58 -14.99
CA ASP A 50 -8.60 14.38 -14.22
C ASP A 50 -8.35 13.84 -12.80
N GLY A 51 -8.93 12.68 -12.44
CA GLY A 51 -8.72 12.03 -11.14
C GLY A 51 -9.33 12.75 -9.92
N HIS A 52 -9.94 13.91 -10.09
CA HIS A 52 -10.48 14.72 -8.98
C HIS A 52 -11.94 14.42 -8.63
N GLY A 53 -12.69 13.85 -9.58
CA GLY A 53 -14.07 13.42 -9.40
C GLY A 53 -14.18 11.90 -9.43
N PHE A 54 -15.26 11.38 -8.86
CA PHE A 54 -15.61 9.97 -9.02
C PHE A 54 -17.12 9.76 -8.95
N TYR A 55 -17.58 8.63 -9.46
CA TYR A 55 -18.91 8.10 -9.18
C TYR A 55 -18.82 6.60 -8.87
N THR A 56 -19.84 6.08 -8.19
CA THR A 56 -19.87 4.67 -7.78
C THR A 56 -21.04 3.93 -8.41
N LYS A 57 -20.89 2.61 -8.54
CA LYS A 57 -21.93 1.68 -8.94
C LYS A 57 -22.07 0.59 -7.87
N VAL A 58 -23.23 0.53 -7.22
CA VAL A 58 -23.63 -0.54 -6.28
C VAL A 58 -22.64 -0.76 -5.11
N VAL A 59 -21.96 0.28 -4.63
CA VAL A 59 -21.00 0.16 -3.52
C VAL A 59 -21.70 0.15 -2.15
N THR A 60 -21.24 -0.73 -1.27
CA THR A 60 -21.67 -0.89 0.12
C THR A 60 -20.49 -0.72 1.09
N ASP A 61 -20.79 -0.61 2.37
CA ASP A 61 -19.80 -0.57 3.47
C ASP A 61 -18.96 -1.85 3.61
N LYS A 62 -19.35 -2.92 2.91
CA LYS A 62 -18.66 -4.22 2.91
C LYS A 62 -17.75 -4.44 1.71
N ASP A 63 -17.68 -3.47 0.80
CA ASP A 63 -16.83 -3.56 -0.38
C ASP A 63 -15.40 -3.14 -0.04
N ILE A 64 -14.46 -3.94 -0.54
CA ILE A 64 -13.02 -3.72 -0.39
C ILE A 64 -12.41 -3.74 -1.79
N PHE A 65 -11.51 -2.80 -2.04
CA PHE A 65 -10.85 -2.61 -3.31
C PHE A 65 -9.36 -2.89 -3.14
N THR A 66 -8.82 -3.85 -3.89
CA THR A 66 -7.37 -4.05 -3.99
C THR A 66 -6.80 -3.10 -5.04
N VAL A 67 -6.00 -2.13 -4.60
CA VAL A 67 -5.45 -1.05 -5.43
C VAL A 67 -3.94 -1.20 -5.54
N GLU A 68 -3.40 -1.18 -6.76
CA GLU A 68 -1.96 -1.03 -6.97
C GLU A 68 -1.58 0.45 -6.84
N ILE A 69 -0.86 0.78 -5.77
CA ILE A 69 -0.37 2.13 -5.48
C ILE A 69 1.10 2.23 -5.83
N THR A 70 1.52 3.40 -6.30
CA THR A 70 2.93 3.80 -6.39
C THR A 70 3.16 4.87 -5.32
N GLU A 71 4.01 4.58 -4.34
CA GLU A 71 4.30 5.53 -3.26
C GLU A 71 5.79 5.87 -3.22
N GLU A 72 6.07 7.11 -2.83
CA GLU A 72 7.44 7.53 -2.56
C GLU A 72 7.81 7.09 -1.14
N VAL A 73 8.91 6.33 -1.05
CA VAL A 73 9.40 5.75 0.19
C VAL A 73 10.62 6.50 0.67
N THR A 74 10.60 6.78 1.96
CA THR A 74 11.69 7.31 2.76
C THR A 74 11.83 6.44 4.01
N GLU A 75 12.90 6.65 4.78
CA GLU A 75 13.05 5.96 6.07
C GLU A 75 11.96 6.38 7.08
N ASP A 76 11.36 7.56 6.91
CA ASP A 76 10.24 8.09 7.68
C ASP A 76 8.87 7.52 7.27
N THR A 77 8.79 6.76 6.18
CA THR A 77 7.51 6.20 5.71
C THR A 77 7.07 5.10 6.67
N GLU A 78 5.84 5.21 7.20
CA GLU A 78 5.21 4.19 8.05
C GLU A 78 4.66 3.05 7.19
N PHE A 79 4.92 1.82 7.62
CA PHE A 79 4.51 0.60 6.93
C PHE A 79 3.69 -0.30 7.86
N ASP A 80 2.59 -0.83 7.32
CA ASP A 80 1.71 -1.76 8.04
C ASP A 80 2.47 -2.99 8.59
N CYS A 81 3.48 -3.49 7.87
CA CYS A 81 4.30 -4.61 8.31
C CYS A 81 5.73 -4.54 7.74
N LEU A 82 6.70 -4.34 8.64
CA LEU A 82 8.13 -4.41 8.35
C LEU A 82 8.74 -5.68 8.90
N VAL A 83 9.72 -6.21 8.18
CA VAL A 83 10.59 -7.29 8.63
C VAL A 83 12.00 -6.74 8.70
N GLU A 84 12.58 -6.76 9.88
CA GLU A 84 13.98 -6.44 10.09
C GLU A 84 14.82 -7.72 10.07
N LEU A 85 15.91 -7.70 9.30
CA LEU A 85 17.01 -8.65 9.46
C LEU A 85 18.08 -7.97 10.32
N ASN A 86 18.37 -8.51 11.51
CA ASN A 86 19.36 -7.97 12.44
C ASN A 86 20.33 -9.04 12.95
N ASP A 87 21.45 -8.59 13.53
CA ASP A 87 22.52 -9.47 14.00
C ASP A 87 22.19 -10.23 15.30
N ILE A 88 21.15 -9.82 16.04
CA ILE A 88 20.82 -10.37 17.36
C ILE A 88 19.79 -11.50 17.25
N GLU A 89 18.60 -11.18 16.77
CA GLU A 89 17.44 -12.07 16.70
C GLU A 89 17.29 -12.71 15.30
N GLY A 90 18.00 -12.20 14.30
CA GLY A 90 17.95 -12.68 12.93
C GLY A 90 16.76 -12.09 12.18
N PHE A 91 15.52 -12.35 12.60
CA PHE A 91 14.33 -11.75 11.98
C PHE A 91 13.34 -11.26 13.01
N GLU A 92 12.96 -10.00 12.92
CA GLU A 92 11.90 -9.38 13.73
C GLU A 92 10.82 -8.76 12.83
N ILE A 93 9.58 -8.74 13.32
CA ILE A 93 8.42 -8.20 12.61
C ILE A 93 7.85 -7.05 13.42
N TYR A 94 7.64 -5.92 12.76
CA TYR A 94 7.06 -4.72 13.34
C TYR A 94 5.80 -4.32 12.56
N GLU A 95 4.81 -3.79 13.25
CA GLU A 95 3.53 -3.39 12.68
C GLU A 95 3.30 -1.89 12.90
N ASN A 96 2.97 -1.16 11.83
CA ASN A 96 2.73 0.29 11.84
C ASN A 96 3.93 1.09 12.36
N ASP A 97 5.12 0.77 11.84
CA ASP A 97 6.38 1.42 12.18
C ASP A 97 7.11 1.89 10.92
N SER A 98 8.10 2.76 11.11
CA SER A 98 9.00 3.25 10.07
C SER A 98 10.42 2.71 10.23
N ILE A 99 11.21 2.70 9.14
CA ILE A 99 12.64 2.31 9.22
C ILE A 99 13.37 3.22 10.22
N ARG A 100 13.09 4.53 10.21
CA ARG A 100 13.77 5.50 11.05
C ARG A 100 13.57 5.25 12.55
N GLU A 101 12.43 4.71 12.94
CA GLU A 101 12.12 4.38 14.33
C GLU A 101 12.78 3.08 14.79
N LEU A 102 12.97 2.13 13.87
CA LEU A 102 13.48 0.79 14.16
C LEU A 102 14.99 0.66 14.00
N ILE A 103 15.58 1.39 13.05
CA ILE A 103 16.98 1.23 12.65
C ILE A 103 17.93 1.46 13.83
N ASP A 104 18.83 0.50 14.03
CA ASP A 104 19.92 0.61 15.00
C ASP A 104 21.26 0.06 14.45
N GLY A 105 22.25 -0.07 15.33
CA GLY A 105 23.59 -0.54 14.96
C GLY A 105 23.67 -2.03 14.58
N THR A 106 22.58 -2.78 14.74
CA THR A 106 22.48 -4.22 14.49
C THR A 106 21.63 -4.54 13.26
N SER A 107 20.85 -3.57 12.76
CA SER A 107 20.04 -3.68 11.55
C SER A 107 20.90 -3.93 10.31
N ARG A 108 20.51 -4.91 9.49
CA ARG A 108 21.17 -5.26 8.22
C ARG A 108 20.30 -4.98 7.01
N ALA A 109 19.01 -5.26 7.11
CA ALA A 109 18.06 -4.99 6.05
C ALA A 109 16.64 -4.82 6.59
N PHE A 110 15.85 -3.99 5.93
CA PHE A 110 14.40 -3.93 6.14
C PHE A 110 13.67 -4.36 4.87
N TYR A 111 12.60 -5.11 5.08
CA TYR A 111 11.71 -5.60 4.04
C TYR A 111 10.27 -5.22 4.37
N ILE A 112 9.47 -4.98 3.34
CA ILE A 112 8.00 -4.98 3.47
C ILE A 112 7.52 -6.41 3.35
N LEU A 113 6.70 -6.87 4.30
CA LEU A 113 5.99 -8.13 4.17
C LEU A 113 4.70 -7.90 3.38
N ASN A 114 4.65 -8.38 2.14
CA ASN A 114 3.49 -8.26 1.28
C ASN A 114 2.35 -9.21 1.75
N GLU A 115 1.12 -8.93 1.33
CA GLU A 115 -0.04 -9.75 1.70
C GLU A 115 0.10 -11.22 1.27
N ASP A 116 0.74 -11.47 0.13
CA ASP A 116 1.02 -12.81 -0.43
C ASP A 116 2.21 -13.51 0.25
N LYS A 117 2.72 -12.94 1.34
CA LYS A 117 3.87 -13.41 2.13
C LYS A 117 5.20 -13.36 1.40
N THR A 118 5.27 -12.71 0.24
CA THR A 118 6.56 -12.31 -0.34
C THR A 118 7.13 -11.11 0.42
N MET A 119 8.44 -10.90 0.30
CA MET A 119 9.14 -9.78 0.93
C MET A 119 9.76 -8.89 -0.14
N THR A 120 9.60 -7.57 0.00
CA THR A 120 10.26 -6.58 -0.85
C THR A 120 11.36 -5.91 -0.03
N LEU A 121 12.62 -6.09 -0.42
CA LEU A 121 13.75 -5.39 0.22
C LEU A 121 13.64 -3.89 -0.06
N ILE A 122 13.63 -3.07 0.99
CA ILE A 122 13.50 -1.60 0.85
C ILE A 122 14.71 -0.83 1.38
N TRP A 123 15.45 -1.42 2.31
CA TRP A 123 16.62 -0.78 2.91
C TRP A 123 17.69 -1.83 3.21
N LYS A 124 18.95 -1.48 2.99
CA LYS A 124 20.09 -2.36 3.26
C LYS A 124 21.35 -1.54 3.54
N ASP A 125 22.11 -1.95 4.56
CA ASP A 125 23.45 -1.44 4.85
C ASP A 125 23.58 0.09 4.88
N GLY A 126 22.57 0.81 5.38
CA GLY A 126 22.60 2.27 5.46
C GLY A 126 21.86 3.01 4.34
N GLU A 127 21.33 2.30 3.34
CA GLU A 127 20.76 2.92 2.14
C GLU A 127 19.39 2.33 1.76
N LEU A 128 18.47 3.18 1.30
CA LEU A 128 17.26 2.76 0.60
C LEU A 128 17.63 2.19 -0.78
N VAL A 129 17.09 1.01 -1.13
CA VAL A 129 17.50 0.26 -2.34
C VAL A 129 16.41 0.13 -3.41
N VAL A 130 15.27 0.78 -3.19
CA VAL A 130 14.06 0.69 -4.03
C VAL A 130 13.96 1.76 -5.10
#